data_AF-D8JWZ6-F1
#
_entry.id   AF-D8JWZ6-F1
#
_cell.length_a   1.000
_cell.length_b   1.000
_cell.length_c   1.000
_cell.angle_alpha   90.00
_cell.angle_beta   90.00
_cell.angle_gamma   90.00
#
_symmetry.space_group_name_H-M   'P 1'
#
loop_
_entity.id
_entity.type
_entity.pdbx_description
1 polymer ?
#
loop_
_entity_poly.entity_id
_entity_poly.type
_entity_poly.pdbx_seq_one_letter_code
_entity_poly.pdbx_strand_id
1 'polypeptide(L)'
;MHADGLYEIALCRHRKPVASAGHALLVCRSGRLFGADARGRIYKGRLRLYAKHAVRKGFLDAIYETPPRVKPRRGTTVDMQSSVSVTGEIDPMARIQLTKLLVGRKTVAVKITYIGPLP
;
A
#
# COMPACT_ATOMS: atom_id res chain seq x y z
N MET A 1 16.85 8.80 -6.19
CA MET A 1 16.24 8.97 -4.86
C MET A 1 14.82 8.45 -4.91
N HIS A 2 14.51 7.44 -4.10
CA HIS A 2 13.14 7.25 -3.64
C HIS A 2 12.80 8.44 -2.75
N ALA A 3 11.55 8.89 -2.71
CA ALA A 3 11.13 9.71 -1.58
C ALA A 3 10.99 8.74 -0.39
N ASP A 4 12.10 8.44 0.27
CA ASP A 4 12.06 7.77 1.56
C ASP A 4 11.24 8.67 2.49
N GLY A 5 10.30 8.07 3.21
CA GLY A 5 9.30 8.85 3.90
C GLY A 5 8.08 8.08 4.35
N LEU A 6 7.17 8.84 4.96
CA LEU A 6 5.87 8.41 5.39
C LEU A 6 4.83 8.80 4.34
N TYR A 7 3.91 7.87 4.06
CA TYR A 7 2.86 8.01 3.07
C TYR A 7 1.50 7.63 3.67
N GLU A 8 0.47 8.35 3.27
CA GLU A 8 -0.92 7.95 3.45
C GLU A 8 -1.47 7.42 2.13
N ILE A 9 -2.15 6.26 2.16
CA ILE A 9 -2.94 5.74 1.05
C ILE A 9 -4.40 5.69 1.46
N ALA A 10 -5.24 6.41 0.73
CA ALA A 10 -6.69 6.41 0.93
C ALA A 10 -7.41 5.80 -0.29
N LEU A 11 -8.25 4.80 -0.04
CA LEU A 11 -9.16 4.26 -1.05
C LEU A 11 -10.13 5.36 -1.51
N CYS A 12 -10.34 5.47 -2.82
CA CYS A 12 -11.22 6.48 -3.39
C CYS A 12 -12.46 5.85 -4.05
N ARG A 13 -13.64 6.42 -3.79
CA ARG A 13 -14.87 6.21 -4.57
C ARG A 13 -15.29 7.54 -5.18
N HIS A 14 -15.56 7.58 -6.48
CA HIS A 14 -15.90 8.81 -7.22
C HIS A 14 -14.94 10.00 -6.92
N ARG A 15 -13.62 9.74 -6.89
CA ARG A 15 -12.56 10.73 -6.58
C ARG A 15 -12.57 11.31 -5.16
N LYS A 16 -13.41 10.80 -4.25
CA LYS A 16 -13.40 11.17 -2.83
C LYS A 16 -12.85 10.02 -1.99
N PRO A 17 -12.03 10.29 -0.95
CA PRO A 17 -11.61 9.28 0.02
C PRO A 17 -12.82 8.60 0.67
N VAL A 18 -12.76 7.28 0.79
CA VAL A 18 -13.68 6.51 1.62
C VAL A 18 -13.29 6.72 3.09
N ALA A 19 -14.27 6.71 4.01
CA ALA A 19 -14.09 6.87 5.46
C ALA A 19 -12.89 6.10 6.04
N SER A 20 -12.48 6.43 7.29
CA SER A 20 -11.23 5.99 7.96
C SER A 20 -10.77 4.54 7.71
N ALA A 21 -11.68 3.58 7.58
CA ALA A 21 -11.39 2.18 7.22
C ALA A 21 -10.74 1.98 5.83
N GLY A 22 -10.68 3.02 4.99
CA GLY A 22 -10.02 3.05 3.69
C GLY A 22 -8.62 3.65 3.70
N HIS A 23 -8.10 4.06 4.85
CA HIS A 23 -6.79 4.70 4.99
C HIS A 23 -5.73 3.71 5.49
N ALA A 24 -4.55 3.74 4.89
CA ALA A 24 -3.35 3.02 5.33
C ALA A 24 -2.17 3.99 5.44
N LEU A 25 -1.33 3.78 6.43
CA LEU A 25 -0.04 4.46 6.57
C LEU A 25 1.08 3.52 6.13
N LEU A 26 2.00 4.02 5.31
CA LEU A 26 3.14 3.28 4.80
C LEU A 26 4.42 4.07 5.02
N VAL A 27 5.45 3.34 5.41
CA VAL A 27 6.85 3.76 5.45
C VAL A 27 7.54 3.23 4.19
N CYS A 28 8.19 4.10 3.44
CA CYS A 28 9.11 3.74 2.37
C CYS A 28 10.54 4.04 2.81
N ARG A 29 11.41 3.04 2.82
CA ARG A 29 12.85 3.23 3.09
C ARG A 29 13.67 2.38 2.15
N SER A 30 14.52 3.03 1.35
CA SER A 30 15.38 2.36 0.36
C SER A 30 14.60 1.41 -0.55
N GLY A 31 13.40 1.85 -0.99
CA GLY A 31 12.51 1.07 -1.85
C GLY A 31 11.79 -0.10 -1.16
N ARG A 32 11.93 -0.29 0.16
CA ARG A 32 11.12 -1.24 0.94
C ARG A 32 9.91 -0.53 1.52
N LEU A 33 8.76 -1.20 1.46
CA LEU A 33 7.49 -0.68 1.96
C LEU A 33 7.01 -1.52 3.15
N PHE A 34 6.59 -0.83 4.20
CA PHE A 34 5.97 -1.43 5.36
C PHE A 34 4.88 -0.53 5.91
N GLY A 35 3.76 -1.07 6.37
CA GLY A 35 2.76 -0.26 7.04
C GLY A 35 1.49 -1.01 7.39
N ALA A 36 0.46 -0.27 7.78
CA ALA A 36 -0.78 -0.85 8.28
C ALA A 36 -1.99 0.05 8.02
N ASP A 37 -3.17 -0.54 8.12
CA ASP A 37 -4.43 0.19 8.13
C ASP A 37 -5.20 0.04 9.45
N ALA A 38 -6.27 0.81 9.61
CA ALA A 38 -7.14 0.77 10.78
C ALA A 38 -7.88 -0.58 10.97
N ARG A 39 -7.87 -1.47 9.98
CA ARG A 39 -8.50 -2.80 10.05
C ARG A 39 -7.53 -3.88 10.55
N GLY A 40 -6.28 -3.49 10.86
CA GLY A 40 -5.19 -4.35 11.28
C GLY A 40 -4.48 -5.05 10.12
N ARG A 41 -4.76 -4.70 8.86
CA ARG A 41 -4.03 -5.29 7.72
C ARG A 41 -2.61 -4.76 7.69
N ILE A 42 -1.64 -5.65 7.53
CA ILE A 42 -0.22 -5.30 7.47
C ILE A 42 0.22 -5.35 6.01
N TYR A 43 0.80 -4.27 5.52
CA TYR A 43 1.29 -4.12 4.17
C TYR A 43 2.80 -4.26 4.15
N LYS A 44 3.32 -5.08 3.24
CA LYS A 44 4.76 -5.30 3.05
C LYS A 44 5.06 -5.38 1.56
N GLY A 45 6.15 -4.78 1.11
CA GLY A 45 6.47 -4.82 -0.32
C GLY A 45 7.71 -4.06 -0.71
N ARG A 46 7.80 -3.78 -2.01
CA ARG A 46 8.88 -3.01 -2.61
C ARG A 46 8.32 -1.99 -3.59
N LEU A 47 8.96 -0.82 -3.62
CA LEU A 47 8.81 0.18 -4.65
C LEU A 47 10.04 0.11 -5.57
N ARG A 48 9.87 -0.47 -6.76
CA ARG A 48 10.93 -0.53 -7.77
C ARG A 48 10.85 0.71 -8.66
N LEU A 49 11.97 1.31 -8.98
CA LEU A 49 12.02 2.40 -9.96
C LEU A 49 12.39 1.82 -11.31
N TYR A 50 11.59 2.12 -12.32
CA TYR A 50 11.94 1.86 -13.70
C TYR A 50 12.27 3.19 -14.37
N ALA A 51 13.53 3.35 -14.76
CA ALA A 51 13.94 4.45 -15.62
C ALA A 51 13.55 4.10 -17.06
N LYS A 52 12.31 4.40 -17.45
CA LYS A 52 11.91 4.35 -18.86
C LYS A 52 11.75 5.79 -19.35
N HIS A 53 12.80 6.29 -20.02
CA HIS A 53 12.88 7.62 -20.63
C HIS A 53 12.93 8.78 -19.61
N ALA A 54 12.58 10.01 -20.03
CA ALA A 54 12.63 11.24 -19.23
C ALA A 54 11.68 11.26 -18.01
N VAL A 55 10.85 10.22 -17.82
CA VAL A 55 9.88 10.11 -16.71
C VAL A 55 10.28 8.96 -15.80
N ARG A 56 10.59 9.27 -14.53
CA ARG A 56 10.86 8.24 -13.51
C ARG A 56 9.53 7.67 -13.03
N LYS A 57 9.20 6.43 -13.42
CA LYS A 57 8.05 5.71 -12.90
C LYS A 57 8.45 4.76 -11.79
N GLY A 58 7.65 4.74 -10.73
CA GLY A 58 7.72 3.73 -9.68
C GLY A 58 6.72 2.61 -9.96
N PHE A 59 7.10 1.38 -9.64
CA PHE A 59 6.21 0.24 -9.65
C PHE A 59 6.13 -0.32 -8.24
N LEU A 60 4.91 -0.33 -7.71
CA LEU A 60 4.55 -0.94 -6.46
C LEU A 60 4.38 -2.44 -6.66
N ASP A 61 5.06 -3.22 -5.82
CA ASP A 61 4.96 -4.67 -5.73
C ASP A 61 4.87 -5.05 -4.26
N ALA A 62 3.65 -5.21 -3.75
CA ALA A 62 3.37 -5.39 -2.34
C ALA A 62 2.32 -6.47 -2.11
N ILE A 63 2.21 -6.87 -0.84
CA ILE A 63 1.13 -7.72 -0.33
C ILE A 63 0.54 -7.05 0.91
N TYR A 64 -0.72 -7.36 1.21
CA TYR A 64 -1.23 -7.19 2.57
C TYR A 64 -1.66 -8.53 3.17
N GLU A 65 -1.40 -8.67 4.46
CA GLU A 65 -1.81 -9.79 5.30
C GLU A 65 -2.90 -9.30 6.24
N THR A 66 -3.96 -10.10 6.41
CA THR A 66 -4.96 -9.85 7.46
C THR A 66 -4.63 -10.76 8.65
N PRO A 67 -4.34 -10.22 9.84
CA PRO A 67 -4.11 -11.05 11.01
C PRO A 67 -5.37 -11.84 11.37
N PRO A 68 -5.22 -13.08 11.88
CA PRO A 68 -6.37 -13.90 12.26
C PRO A 68 -7.20 -13.21 13.32
N ARG A 69 -8.52 -13.05 13.07
CA ARG A 69 -9.44 -12.32 13.96
C ARG A 69 -9.98 -13.14 15.14
N VAL A 70 -9.45 -14.33 15.43
CA VAL A 70 -10.04 -15.23 16.43
C VAL A 70 -8.95 -15.98 17.21
N LYS A 71 -9.12 -16.13 18.53
CA LYS A 71 -8.41 -17.17 19.30
C LYS A 71 -8.69 -18.52 18.63
N PRO A 72 -7.68 -19.31 18.26
CA PRO A 72 -7.90 -20.57 17.57
C PRO A 72 -8.84 -21.45 18.40
N ARG A 73 -9.98 -21.85 17.82
CA ARG A 73 -10.78 -22.96 18.39
C ARG A 73 -9.91 -24.22 18.31
N ARG A 74 -9.92 -25.04 19.37
CA ARG A 74 -9.21 -26.34 19.38
C ARG A 74 -9.64 -27.12 18.14
N GLY A 75 -8.69 -27.41 17.24
CA GLY A 75 -8.91 -28.15 15.99
C GLY A 75 -8.86 -27.33 14.69
N THR A 76 -8.74 -26.00 14.74
CA THR A 76 -8.52 -25.17 13.53
C THR A 76 -7.07 -24.71 13.44
N THR A 77 -6.38 -25.06 12.34
CA THR A 77 -5.04 -24.56 12.04
C THR A 77 -5.06 -23.04 11.86
N VAL A 78 -4.10 -22.36 12.49
CA VAL A 78 -3.93 -20.90 12.57
C VAL A 78 -3.64 -20.25 11.18
N ASP A 79 -3.51 -21.04 10.13
CA ASP A 79 -2.81 -20.69 8.89
C ASP A 79 -3.71 -20.26 7.72
N MET A 80 -4.70 -19.42 7.96
CA MET A 80 -5.28 -18.62 6.87
C MET A 80 -4.95 -17.15 7.05
N GLN A 81 -3.65 -16.84 7.04
CA GLN A 81 -3.18 -15.51 6.66
C GLN A 81 -3.52 -15.30 5.19
N SER A 82 -4.72 -14.77 4.90
CA SER A 82 -5.07 -14.37 3.54
C SER A 82 -4.11 -13.25 3.10
N SER A 83 -3.18 -13.62 2.22
CA SER A 83 -2.24 -12.70 1.59
C SER A 83 -2.83 -12.22 0.28
N VAL A 84 -2.91 -10.90 0.09
CA VAL A 84 -3.48 -10.29 -1.11
C VAL A 84 -2.45 -9.38 -1.75
N SER A 85 -2.17 -9.63 -3.04
CA SER A 85 -1.23 -8.81 -3.81
C SER A 85 -1.75 -7.40 -4.04
N VAL A 86 -0.84 -6.44 -4.08
CA VAL A 86 -1.08 -5.04 -4.41
C VAL A 86 0.00 -4.59 -5.37
N THR A 87 -0.37 -4.29 -6.61
CA THR A 87 0.59 -3.86 -7.64
C THR A 87 0.09 -2.64 -8.40
N GLY A 88 1.01 -1.88 -8.99
CA GLY A 88 0.64 -0.78 -9.88
C GLY A 88 1.74 0.25 -10.08
N GLU A 89 1.55 1.12 -11.07
CA GLU A 89 2.44 2.24 -11.34
C GLU A 89 2.09 3.45 -10.46
N ILE A 90 3.13 4.08 -9.92
CA ILE A 90 3.03 5.30 -9.13
C ILE A 90 4.12 6.30 -9.56
N ASP A 91 3.85 7.58 -9.39
CA ASP A 91 4.88 8.61 -9.43
C ASP A 91 5.54 8.68 -8.04
N PRO A 92 6.84 8.33 -7.90
CA PRO A 92 7.53 8.35 -6.62
C PRO A 92 7.90 9.75 -6.14
N MET A 93 7.82 10.78 -7.01
CA MET A 93 8.18 12.17 -6.70
C MET A 93 6.94 13.04 -6.44
N ALA A 94 5.74 12.57 -6.79
CA ALA A 94 4.51 13.29 -6.54
C ALA A 94 4.20 13.39 -5.03
N ARG A 95 4.02 14.61 -4.53
CA ARG A 95 3.54 14.84 -3.15
C ARG A 95 2.12 14.31 -2.93
N ILE A 96 1.26 14.45 -3.94
CA ILE A 96 -0.10 13.92 -3.94
C ILE A 96 -0.35 13.34 -5.33
N GLN A 97 -0.87 12.12 -5.39
CA GLN A 97 -1.29 11.50 -6.65
C GLN A 97 -2.59 10.72 -6.47
N LEU A 98 -3.43 10.75 -7.50
CA LEU A 98 -4.60 9.88 -7.63
C LEU A 98 -4.28 8.86 -8.72
N THR A 99 -4.27 7.58 -8.38
CA THR A 99 -3.93 6.50 -9.31
C THR A 99 -4.85 5.30 -9.11
N LYS A 100 -4.66 4.25 -9.92
CA LYS A 100 -5.34 2.96 -9.80
C LYS A 100 -4.30 1.89 -9.50
N LEU A 101 -4.56 1.08 -8.48
CA LEU A 101 -3.75 -0.08 -8.12
C LEU A 101 -4.56 -1.36 -8.34
N LEU A 102 -3.88 -2.43 -8.71
CA LEU A 102 -4.45 -3.78 -8.74
C LEU A 102 -4.31 -4.39 -7.34
N VAL A 103 -5.42 -4.69 -6.70
CA VAL A 103 -5.50 -5.33 -5.38
C VAL A 103 -6.14 -6.71 -5.55
N GLY A 104 -5.34 -7.76 -5.41
CA GLY A 104 -5.69 -9.12 -5.79
C GLY A 104 -6.06 -9.17 -7.27
N ARG A 105 -7.36 -9.27 -7.57
CA ARG A 105 -7.91 -9.27 -8.94
C ARG A 105 -8.75 -8.03 -9.26
N LYS A 106 -8.75 -7.01 -8.40
CA LYS A 106 -9.62 -5.83 -8.51
C LYS A 106 -8.79 -4.56 -8.69
N THR A 107 -9.16 -3.76 -9.68
CA THR A 107 -8.60 -2.43 -9.85
C THR A 107 -9.29 -1.45 -8.91
N VAL A 108 -8.53 -0.76 -8.07
CA VAL A 108 -9.04 0.16 -7.05
C VAL A 108 -8.39 1.53 -7.22
N ALA A 109 -9.20 2.58 -7.22
CA ALA A 109 -8.71 3.95 -7.21
C ALA A 109 -8.19 4.32 -5.82
N VAL A 110 -7.01 4.92 -5.74
CA VAL A 110 -6.38 5.33 -4.49
C VAL A 110 -5.78 6.73 -4.63
N LYS A 111 -5.80 7.48 -3.53
CA LYS A 111 -5.01 8.69 -3.36
C LYS A 111 -3.80 8.35 -2.50
N ILE A 112 -2.61 8.66 -2.99
CA ILE A 112 -1.35 8.50 -2.27
C ILE A 112 -0.84 9.91 -1.93
N THR A 113 -0.60 10.17 -0.65
CA THR A 113 -0.12 11.45 -0.13
C THR A 113 1.21 11.22 0.58
N TYR A 114 2.25 11.94 0.18
CA TYR A 114 3.50 12.03 0.92
C TYR A 114 3.33 12.95 2.13
N ILE A 115 3.53 12.39 3.33
CA ILE A 115 3.38 13.11 4.60
C ILE A 115 4.67 13.84 4.95
N GLY A 116 5.82 13.19 4.81
CA GLY A 116 7.10 13.76 5.19
C GLY A 116 8.24 12.73 5.23
N PRO A 117 9.47 13.20 5.50
CA PRO A 117 10.64 12.33 5.59
C PRO A 117 10.59 11.43 6.83
N LEU A 118 11.39 10.37 6.83
CA LEU A 118 11.68 9.60 8.04
C LEU A 118 12.83 10.26 8.82
N PRO A 119 12.84 10.17 10.16
CA PRO A 119 13.99 10.53 10.97
C PRO A 119 15.20 9.61 10.72
#